data_AF-E3M4E3-F1
#
_entry.id   AF-E3M4E3-F1
#
_cell.length_a   1.000
_cell.length_b   1.000
_cell.length_c   1.000
_cell.angle_alpha   90.00
_cell.angle_beta   90.00
_cell.angle_gamma   90.00
#
_symmetry.space_group_name_H-M   'P 1'
#
loop_
_entity.id
_entity.type
_entity.pdbx_description
1 polymer ?
#
loop_
_entity_poly.entity_id
_entity_poly.type
_entity_poly.pdbx_seq_one_letter_code
_entity_poly.pdbx_strand_id
1 'polypeptide(L)'
;MYSIFLVFSLSLILRGSYSCIPTQNVDPFPCKTCSKVYDSSCQGGGTYGGCETADVVGVSYTLGPVAGVDGTDADTCWTSLSCPSDTLRTYALSSGGYSGGNGYGGETISYCRESGFAAGVWAIWQSDTRVDISSMSCQYS
;
A
#
# COMPACT_ATOMS: atom_id res chain seq x y z
N MET A 1 -55.80 31.82 -47.08
CA MET A 1 -54.54 31.17 -47.47
C MET A 1 -53.51 31.43 -46.37
N TYR A 2 -52.85 30.35 -45.89
CA TYR A 2 -51.74 30.26 -44.91
C TYR A 2 -52.07 30.47 -43.42
N SER A 3 -52.19 29.41 -42.61
CA SER A 3 -51.14 28.55 -41.96
C SER A 3 -50.63 29.18 -40.66
N ILE A 4 -51.06 28.69 -39.47
CA ILE A 4 -50.34 27.73 -38.56
C ILE A 4 -48.95 28.28 -38.19
N PHE A 5 -48.62 28.58 -36.93
CA PHE A 5 -48.03 27.60 -35.99
C PHE A 5 -48.16 28.04 -34.52
N LEU A 6 -48.82 27.19 -33.72
CA LEU A 6 -48.72 27.11 -32.26
C LEU A 6 -47.29 26.70 -31.88
N VAL A 7 -46.58 27.55 -31.13
CA VAL A 7 -45.28 27.20 -30.55
C VAL A 7 -45.50 26.76 -29.11
N PHE A 8 -45.68 25.46 -28.91
CA PHE A 8 -45.60 24.82 -27.60
C PHE A 8 -44.12 24.70 -27.20
N SER A 9 -43.65 25.59 -26.34
CA SER A 9 -42.30 25.50 -25.78
C SER A 9 -42.24 24.39 -24.71
N LEU A 10 -41.78 23.21 -25.13
CA LEU A 10 -41.48 22.07 -24.26
C LEU A 10 -40.21 22.37 -23.44
N SER A 11 -40.36 22.76 -22.19
CA SER A 11 -39.25 22.98 -21.25
C SER A 11 -38.73 21.63 -20.74
N LEU A 12 -37.74 21.06 -21.42
CA LEU A 12 -37.03 19.86 -20.97
C LEU A 12 -36.09 20.23 -19.81
N ILE A 13 -36.49 19.91 -18.57
CA ILE A 13 -35.64 20.10 -17.38
C ILE A 13 -34.58 19.01 -17.36
N LEU A 14 -33.39 19.29 -17.89
CA LEU A 14 -32.19 18.48 -17.67
C LEU A 14 -31.76 18.61 -16.20
N ARG A 15 -32.17 17.64 -15.37
CA ARG A 15 -31.54 17.41 -14.06
C ARG A 15 -30.20 16.75 -14.32
N GLY A 16 -29.14 17.54 -14.40
CA GLY A 16 -27.77 17.05 -14.33
C GLY A 16 -27.56 16.36 -12.98
N SER A 17 -27.63 15.04 -12.96
CA SER A 17 -27.14 14.24 -11.85
C SER A 17 -25.62 14.36 -11.84
N TYR A 18 -25.10 15.25 -10.99
CA TYR A 18 -23.70 15.25 -10.59
C TYR A 18 -23.46 13.98 -9.77
N SER A 19 -23.26 12.86 -10.46
CA SER A 19 -22.61 11.71 -9.85
C SER A 19 -21.15 12.12 -9.66
N CYS A 20 -20.77 12.42 -8.43
CA CYS A 20 -19.37 12.58 -8.07
C CYS A 20 -18.70 11.24 -8.34
N ILE A 21 -17.96 11.15 -9.45
CA ILE A 21 -17.06 10.03 -9.70
C ILE A 21 -16.01 10.09 -8.59
N PRO A 22 -15.87 9.09 -7.71
CA PRO A 22 -14.77 9.07 -6.78
C PRO A 22 -13.48 9.08 -7.62
N THR A 23 -12.74 10.18 -7.53
CA THR A 23 -11.38 10.21 -8.06
C THR A 23 -10.60 9.28 -7.15
N GLN A 24 -10.32 8.06 -7.60
CA GLN A 24 -9.37 7.17 -6.92
C GLN A 24 -8.03 7.91 -6.94
N ASN A 25 -7.75 8.69 -5.89
CA ASN A 25 -6.42 9.22 -5.61
C ASN A 25 -5.55 8.06 -5.16
N VAL A 26 -5.24 7.15 -6.09
CA VAL A 26 -4.14 6.23 -5.92
C VAL A 26 -2.89 7.07 -6.10
N ASP A 27 -2.35 7.57 -4.99
CA ASP A 27 -1.04 8.21 -5.01
C ASP A 27 -0.09 7.27 -5.78
N PRO A 28 0.54 7.76 -6.86
CA PRO A 28 1.47 6.95 -7.63
C PRO A 28 2.53 6.41 -6.66
N PHE A 29 2.82 5.13 -6.76
CA PHE A 29 3.88 4.52 -5.97
C PHE A 29 5.16 5.34 -6.14
N PRO A 30 5.72 5.92 -5.05
CA PRO A 30 6.67 7.03 -5.15
C PRO A 30 8.10 6.58 -5.47
N CYS A 31 8.34 5.27 -5.42
CA CYS A 31 9.65 4.64 -5.51
C CYS A 31 9.93 4.19 -6.96
N LYS A 32 11.19 4.18 -7.37
CA LYS A 32 11.57 3.95 -8.79
C LYS A 32 12.23 2.59 -9.01
N THR A 33 13.21 2.26 -8.19
CA THR A 33 13.97 1.02 -8.22
C THR A 33 13.30 -0.06 -7.38
N CYS A 34 12.78 0.33 -6.21
CA CYS A 34 12.06 -0.58 -5.32
C CYS A 34 10.69 -0.92 -5.90
N SER A 35 10.24 -2.17 -5.82
CA SER A 35 8.85 -2.55 -6.09
C SER A 35 8.00 -2.47 -4.80
N LYS A 36 6.68 -2.59 -4.91
CA LYS A 36 5.82 -2.76 -3.73
C LYS A 36 6.19 -4.07 -3.00
N VAL A 37 6.36 -4.00 -1.69
CA VAL A 37 6.76 -5.16 -0.84
C VAL A 37 5.57 -5.90 -0.23
N TYR A 38 4.40 -5.26 -0.17
CA TYR A 38 3.20 -5.95 0.28
C TYR A 38 2.82 -7.06 -0.69
N ASP A 39 2.50 -8.24 -0.16
CA ASP A 39 2.18 -9.41 -0.96
C ASP A 39 0.91 -9.19 -1.79
N SER A 40 1.07 -9.08 -3.11
CA SER A 40 -0.02 -8.87 -4.05
C SER A 40 -0.91 -10.11 -4.23
N SER A 41 -0.53 -11.26 -3.68
CA SER A 41 -1.36 -12.47 -3.71
C SER A 41 -2.45 -12.47 -2.64
N CYS A 42 -2.42 -11.55 -1.67
CA CYS A 42 -3.44 -11.45 -0.62
C CYS A 42 -4.82 -11.11 -1.20
N GLN A 43 -5.79 -11.99 -0.94
CA GLN A 43 -7.16 -11.87 -1.44
C GLN A 43 -8.16 -11.36 -0.39
N GLY A 44 -7.74 -11.23 0.88
CA GLY A 44 -8.65 -10.96 1.99
C GLY A 44 -9.56 -12.14 2.33
N GLY A 45 -10.66 -11.87 3.03
CA GLY A 45 -11.74 -12.84 3.26
C GLY A 45 -11.58 -13.76 4.47
N GLY A 46 -10.70 -13.43 5.43
CA GLY A 46 -10.71 -14.03 6.77
C GLY A 46 -10.37 -15.52 6.85
N THR A 47 -9.74 -16.11 5.83
CA THR A 47 -9.42 -17.54 5.82
C THR A 47 -8.10 -17.80 6.54
N TYR A 48 -8.07 -18.78 7.44
CA TYR A 48 -6.85 -19.21 8.16
C TYR A 48 -5.72 -19.52 7.19
N GLY A 49 -4.54 -18.92 7.42
CA GLY A 49 -3.38 -19.02 6.52
C GLY A 49 -3.44 -18.16 5.26
N GLY A 50 -4.56 -17.46 5.02
CA GLY A 50 -4.66 -16.36 4.06
C GLY A 50 -4.17 -15.03 4.63
N CYS A 51 -4.23 -13.98 3.82
CA CYS A 51 -3.85 -12.64 4.24
C CYS A 51 -4.80 -11.55 3.72
N GLU A 52 -4.84 -10.45 4.45
CA GLU A 52 -5.66 -9.27 4.15
C GLU A 52 -5.10 -8.49 2.95
N THR A 53 -5.97 -7.81 2.22
CA THR A 53 -5.59 -6.97 1.07
C THR A 53 -4.82 -5.73 1.51
N ALA A 54 -3.93 -5.23 0.65
CA ALA A 54 -3.17 -4.00 0.91
C ALA A 54 -4.06 -2.77 1.17
N ASP A 55 -5.23 -2.72 0.51
CA ASP A 55 -6.18 -1.62 0.62
C ASP A 55 -6.86 -1.59 1.99
N VAL A 56 -7.23 -2.75 2.54
CA VAL A 56 -7.82 -2.85 3.88
C VAL A 56 -6.77 -2.57 4.97
N VAL A 57 -5.54 -3.03 4.76
CA VAL A 57 -4.40 -2.73 5.66
C VAL A 57 -4.02 -1.25 5.60
N GLY A 58 -4.28 -0.57 4.49
CA GLY A 58 -3.91 0.84 4.30
C GLY A 58 -2.41 1.04 4.06
N VAL A 59 -1.76 0.14 3.30
CA VAL A 59 -0.31 0.20 3.08
C VAL A 59 0.06 1.42 2.22
N SER A 60 0.89 2.30 2.77
CA SER A 60 1.39 3.50 2.11
C SER A 60 2.91 3.53 2.03
N TYR A 61 3.45 3.98 0.89
CA TYR A 61 4.88 4.08 0.66
C TYR A 61 5.32 5.54 0.69
N THR A 62 6.50 5.79 1.24
CA THR A 62 7.13 7.12 1.29
C THR A 62 8.54 7.02 0.71
N LEU A 63 8.93 8.00 -0.11
CA LEU A 63 10.32 8.17 -0.55
C LEU A 63 10.97 9.28 0.29
N GLY A 64 12.05 8.94 0.98
CA GLY A 64 12.77 9.88 1.82
C GLY A 64 13.54 9.20 2.96
N PRO A 65 14.22 9.99 3.81
CA PRO A 65 14.88 9.45 4.99
C PRO A 65 13.87 8.83 5.95
N VAL A 66 14.26 7.75 6.61
CA VAL A 66 13.41 7.06 7.58
C VAL A 66 13.78 7.54 8.99
N ALA A 67 12.82 8.16 9.69
CA ALA A 67 13.04 8.64 11.04
C ALA A 67 13.39 7.47 11.99
N GLY A 68 14.52 7.59 12.69
CA GLY A 68 14.94 6.59 13.69
C GLY A 68 15.52 5.30 13.11
N VAL A 69 15.84 5.26 11.80
CA VAL A 69 16.46 4.09 11.16
C VAL A 69 17.80 4.47 10.54
N ASP A 70 18.87 4.01 11.18
CA ASP A 70 20.24 4.24 10.72
C ASP A 70 20.51 3.54 9.37
N GLY A 71 21.28 4.21 8.51
CA GLY A 71 21.64 3.69 7.19
C GLY A 71 20.52 3.81 6.14
N THR A 72 19.55 4.71 6.37
CA THR A 72 18.61 5.13 5.31
C THR A 72 19.06 6.48 4.76
N ASP A 73 19.35 6.50 3.46
CA ASP A 73 19.74 7.69 2.72
C ASP A 73 18.49 8.47 2.29
N ALA A 74 18.67 9.69 1.79
CA ALA A 74 17.57 10.55 1.34
C ALA A 74 16.72 9.92 0.21
N ASP A 75 17.25 8.91 -0.48
CA ASP A 75 16.61 8.13 -1.53
C ASP A 75 16.18 6.74 -1.06
N THR A 76 15.64 6.64 0.16
CA THR A 76 15.10 5.39 0.70
C THR A 76 13.58 5.33 0.53
N CYS A 77 13.10 4.30 -0.15
CA CYS A 77 11.68 3.94 -0.14
C CYS A 77 11.37 3.22 1.16
N TRP A 78 10.30 3.59 1.86
CA TRP A 78 9.91 2.91 3.08
C TRP A 78 8.40 2.86 3.28
N THR A 79 7.98 1.93 4.12
CA THR A 79 6.60 1.71 4.53
C THR A 79 6.62 1.14 5.93
N SER A 80 5.56 1.40 6.68
CA SER A 80 5.30 0.69 7.92
C SER A 80 4.12 -0.27 7.73
N LEU A 81 4.04 -1.28 8.59
CA LEU A 81 2.98 -2.28 8.53
C LEU A 81 2.24 -2.34 9.88
N SER A 82 0.99 -1.91 9.84
CA SER A 82 0.05 -1.98 10.94
C SER A 82 -1.12 -2.87 10.55
N CYS A 83 -1.20 -4.06 11.16
CA CYS A 83 -2.21 -5.05 10.82
C CYS A 83 -3.49 -4.91 11.66
N PRO A 84 -4.68 -5.18 11.09
CA PRO A 84 -5.93 -5.33 11.85
C PRO A 84 -5.82 -6.34 13.00
N SER A 85 -6.68 -6.19 14.02
CA SER A 85 -6.66 -6.95 15.29
C SER A 85 -6.65 -8.47 15.16
N ASP A 86 -7.21 -8.96 14.08
CA ASP A 86 -7.51 -10.35 13.74
C ASP A 86 -6.50 -10.93 12.73
N THR A 87 -5.41 -10.19 12.51
CA THR A 87 -4.29 -10.58 11.67
C THR A 87 -2.96 -10.34 12.36
N LEU A 88 -1.94 -11.09 11.95
CA LEU A 88 -0.58 -10.98 12.43
C LEU A 88 0.32 -10.45 11.32
N ARG A 89 1.26 -9.57 11.69
CA ARG A 89 2.33 -9.12 10.78
C ARG A 89 3.21 -10.32 10.44
N THR A 90 3.37 -10.58 9.15
CA THR A 90 4.26 -11.63 8.65
C THR A 90 5.18 -11.05 7.58
N TYR A 91 6.48 -11.24 7.78
CA TYR A 91 7.53 -10.88 6.82
C TYR A 91 8.15 -12.16 6.28
N ALA A 92 8.09 -12.37 4.98
CA ALA A 92 8.81 -13.46 4.32
C ALA A 92 10.28 -13.07 4.17
N LEU A 93 11.17 -13.84 4.79
CA LEU A 93 12.61 -13.55 4.75
C LEU A 93 13.19 -14.00 3.41
N SER A 94 14.07 -13.20 2.81
CA SER A 94 14.75 -13.56 1.57
C SER A 94 15.65 -14.80 1.73
N SER A 95 16.10 -15.09 2.95
CA SER A 95 16.83 -16.31 3.32
C SER A 95 15.93 -17.55 3.48
N GLY A 96 14.61 -17.39 3.36
CA GLY A 96 13.61 -18.38 3.72
C GLY A 96 13.12 -18.27 5.17
N GLY A 97 11.88 -18.73 5.39
CA GLY A 97 11.19 -18.60 6.68
C GLY A 97 10.40 -17.30 6.82
N TYR A 98 9.86 -17.09 8.01
CA TYR A 98 8.99 -15.96 8.32
C TYR A 98 9.41 -15.27 9.63
N SER A 99 9.14 -13.97 9.72
CA SER A 99 9.35 -13.17 10.92
C SER A 99 8.10 -12.36 11.26
N GLY A 100 7.87 -12.12 12.55
CA GLY A 100 6.85 -11.17 13.04
C GLY A 100 7.31 -9.70 13.01
N GLY A 101 8.54 -9.47 12.56
CA GLY A 101 9.19 -8.16 12.52
C GLY A 101 9.92 -7.84 13.82
N ASN A 102 9.78 -6.58 14.26
CA ASN A 102 10.37 -6.07 15.47
C ASN A 102 9.87 -6.84 16.71
N GLY A 103 10.79 -7.56 17.37
CA GLY A 103 10.50 -8.37 18.56
C GLY A 103 10.12 -7.57 19.82
N TYR A 104 10.29 -6.25 19.81
CA TYR A 104 9.90 -5.37 20.91
C TYR A 104 8.43 -4.92 20.86
N GLY A 105 7.64 -5.45 19.91
CA GLY A 105 6.20 -5.18 19.80
C GLY A 105 5.86 -3.83 19.15
N GLY A 106 6.87 -3.03 18.79
CA GLY A 106 6.69 -1.79 18.03
C GLY A 106 6.37 -2.01 16.56
N GLU A 107 6.01 -0.93 15.88
CA GLU A 107 5.87 -0.90 14.44
C GLU A 107 7.21 -1.32 13.78
N THR A 108 7.12 -2.14 12.73
CA THR A 108 8.29 -2.55 11.96
C THR A 108 8.32 -1.73 10.68
N ILE A 109 9.40 -1.00 10.50
CA ILE A 109 9.62 -0.23 9.28
C ILE A 109 10.33 -1.13 8.27
N SER A 110 9.70 -1.32 7.13
CA SER A 110 10.32 -1.91 5.94
C SER A 110 10.90 -0.80 5.10
N TYR A 111 12.13 -0.99 4.61
CA TYR A 111 12.81 0.01 3.78
C TYR A 111 13.58 -0.66 2.64
N CYS A 112 13.75 0.09 1.55
CA CYS A 112 14.44 -0.31 0.34
C CYS A 112 15.16 0.91 -0.24
N ARG A 113 16.44 0.75 -0.57
CA ARG A 113 17.23 1.85 -1.15
C ARG A 113 16.96 1.97 -2.64
N GLU A 114 16.89 3.20 -3.15
CA GLU A 114 16.75 3.46 -4.57
C GLU A 114 18.07 3.31 -5.34
N SER A 115 19.21 3.40 -4.65
CA SER A 115 20.55 3.35 -5.24
C SER A 115 21.58 2.58 -4.39
N GLY A 116 22.76 2.36 -4.97
CA GLY A 116 23.88 1.64 -4.33
C GLY A 116 23.81 0.11 -4.46
N PHE A 117 24.67 -0.58 -3.69
CA PHE A 117 24.86 -2.03 -3.80
C PHE A 117 23.63 -2.86 -3.41
N ALA A 118 22.78 -2.31 -2.54
CA ALA A 118 21.56 -2.96 -2.06
C ALA A 118 20.27 -2.33 -2.65
N ALA A 119 20.39 -1.63 -3.78
CA ALA A 119 19.26 -0.99 -4.43
C ALA A 119 18.18 -2.03 -4.82
N GLY A 120 16.92 -1.70 -4.58
CA GLY A 120 15.79 -2.58 -4.91
C GLY A 120 15.56 -3.75 -3.96
N VAL A 121 16.36 -3.89 -2.90
CA VAL A 121 16.20 -4.94 -1.88
C VAL A 121 15.50 -4.38 -0.65
N TRP A 122 14.35 -4.95 -0.33
CA TRP A 122 13.62 -4.64 0.90
C TRP A 122 14.24 -5.30 2.12
N ALA A 123 14.27 -4.58 3.22
CA ALA A 123 14.74 -5.07 4.50
C ALA A 123 13.95 -4.50 5.67
N ILE A 124 14.04 -5.18 6.81
CA ILE A 124 13.54 -4.75 8.11
C ILE A 124 14.68 -4.80 9.13
N TRP A 125 14.49 -4.10 10.25
CA TRP A 125 15.33 -4.30 11.43
C TRP A 125 14.70 -5.32 12.37
N GLN A 126 15.43 -6.40 12.62
CA GLN A 126 15.09 -7.42 13.60
C GLN A 126 16.19 -7.47 14.65
N SER A 127 15.89 -7.06 15.88
CA SER A 127 16.82 -7.12 17.02
C SER A 127 18.23 -6.61 16.66
N ASP A 128 18.28 -5.38 16.14
CA ASP A 128 19.51 -4.67 15.74
C ASP A 128 20.24 -5.20 14.50
N THR A 129 19.66 -6.15 13.78
CA THR A 129 20.21 -6.65 12.51
C THR A 129 19.31 -6.33 11.33
N ARG A 130 19.91 -5.89 10.23
CA ARG A 130 19.23 -5.74 8.94
C ARG A 130 18.96 -7.13 8.37
N VAL A 131 17.69 -7.43 8.08
CA VAL A 131 17.27 -8.69 7.48
C VAL A 131 16.52 -8.40 6.19
N ASP A 132 16.94 -9.02 5.09
CA ASP A 132 16.29 -8.88 3.79
C ASP A 132 14.96 -9.64 3.76
N ILE A 133 13.95 -9.02 3.18
CA ILE A 133 12.61 -9.58 3.03
C ILE A 133 12.20 -9.62 1.55
N SER A 134 11.41 -10.61 1.20
CA SER A 134 10.85 -10.77 -0.14
C SER A 134 9.42 -10.25 -0.23
N SER A 135 8.65 -10.34 0.86
CA SER A 135 7.32 -9.76 0.97
C SER A 135 6.92 -9.51 2.42
N MET A 136 5.85 -8.74 2.60
CA MET A 136 5.16 -8.58 3.88
C MET A 136 3.64 -8.72 3.71
N SER A 137 2.95 -9.22 4.72
CA SER A 137 1.50 -9.37 4.72
C SER A 137 0.92 -9.35 6.13
N CYS A 138 -0.40 -9.11 6.22
CA CYS A 138 -1.18 -9.33 7.43
C CYS A 138 -1.93 -10.67 7.31
N GLN A 139 -1.44 -11.71 7.99
CA GLN A 139 -1.98 -13.07 7.89
C GLN A 139 -3.05 -13.33 8.95
N TYR A 140 -4.14 -14.00 8.59
CA TYR A 140 -5.17 -14.41 9.55
C TYR A 140 -4.63 -15.55 10.44
N SER A 141 -4.83 -15.39 11.75
CA SER A 141 -4.42 -16.34 12.80
C SER A 141 -5.53 -17.27 13.25
#